data_AF-A0A839E4E6-F1
#
_entry.id   AF-A0A839E4E6-F1
#
_cell.length_a   1.000
_cell.length_b   1.000
_cell.length_c   1.000
_cell.angle_alpha   90.00
_cell.angle_beta   90.00
_cell.angle_gamma   90.00
#
_symmetry.space_group_name_H-M   'P 1'
#
loop_
_entity.id
_entity.type
_entity.pdbx_description
1 polymer ?
#
loop_
_entity_poly.entity_id
_entity_poly.type
_entity_poly.pdbx_seq_one_letter_code
_entity_poly.pdbx_strand_id
1 'polypeptide(L)'
;MVGLEFTGASSGTAERQWTELLSDGGVAGALRRGSRELECRVMLLAANAEALSWGKAWLASTLRGSHCQTGCSGDQLCVYAACPEPRMVPDPDAPDPSPEDCSGAGGLMPEPGWTPVSGGDRVQRTLFDVSLIEGPTLEQERQVTGGWTAEMTFTLKAGSPHFYRIPELVYSAQDGPPPYRDVLDNYDIMASAMCPAPVDCMDSSPYCGPGSSPWGDEPFPGSDPNNPGVLLDPCFPTAPFRAQRGVLPVPRGLTPGWLEKVPIITVHSGSQELRRVTVRFYTNPQGLPPGPELDPCQACTEVTIPWIPARTIITLDGRTRDVLVNCDDAGQTTTSATLYGPRGDEFSWPVFECATPLFVEVLALQASISPDMWYTLEFAARQDVI
;
A
#
# COMPACT_ATOMS: atom_id res chain seq x y z
N MET A 1 14.95 -14.12 -21.46
CA MET A 1 14.47 -12.83 -21.99
C MET A 1 15.30 -11.74 -21.34
N VAL A 2 15.73 -10.74 -22.09
CA VAL A 2 16.47 -9.58 -21.57
C VAL A 2 15.71 -8.32 -22.01
N GLY A 3 15.42 -7.41 -21.07
CA GLY A 3 14.84 -6.11 -21.42
C GLY A 3 15.85 -5.26 -22.17
N LEU A 4 15.48 -4.76 -23.34
CA LEU A 4 16.32 -3.87 -24.14
C LEU A 4 15.98 -2.41 -23.87
N GLU A 5 14.69 -2.09 -23.83
CA GLU A 5 14.18 -0.74 -23.66
C GLU A 5 12.83 -0.76 -22.96
N PHE A 6 12.60 0.22 -22.09
CA PHE A 6 11.38 0.37 -21.30
C PHE A 6 11.01 1.85 -21.24
N THR A 7 10.18 2.29 -22.18
CA THR A 7 9.78 3.70 -22.30
C THR A 7 8.46 3.94 -21.54
N GLY A 8 8.18 5.22 -21.24
CA GLY A 8 7.00 5.60 -20.44
C GLY A 8 7.19 5.46 -18.91
N ALA A 9 8.21 4.74 -18.44
CA ALA A 9 8.49 4.56 -17.02
C ALA A 9 9.10 5.80 -16.34
N SER A 10 9.86 6.59 -17.09
CA SER A 10 10.53 7.80 -16.63
C SER A 10 9.74 9.09 -16.87
N SER A 11 8.55 8.99 -17.47
CA SER A 11 7.66 10.13 -17.73
C SER A 11 6.60 10.25 -16.63
N GLY A 12 6.34 11.44 -16.11
CA GLY A 12 5.22 11.64 -15.18
C GLY A 12 3.86 11.54 -15.90
N THR A 13 2.83 11.04 -15.22
CA THR A 13 1.45 10.99 -15.75
C THR A 13 0.59 12.17 -15.27
N ALA A 14 1.23 13.17 -14.66
CA ALA A 14 0.54 14.25 -13.99
C ALA A 14 0.20 15.38 -14.99
N GLU A 15 -1.07 15.78 -15.03
CA GLU A 15 -1.57 16.85 -15.88
C GLU A 15 -2.39 17.87 -15.08
N ARG A 16 -2.37 19.13 -15.52
CA ARG A 16 -3.23 20.20 -15.00
C ARG A 16 -3.83 20.97 -16.16
N GLN A 17 -5.12 21.28 -16.07
CA GLN A 17 -5.74 22.26 -16.96
C GLN A 17 -5.42 23.66 -16.46
N TRP A 18 -5.05 24.56 -17.37
CA TRP A 18 -4.79 25.97 -17.07
C TRP A 18 -5.95 26.81 -17.61
N THR A 19 -6.50 27.67 -16.76
CA THR A 19 -7.46 28.68 -17.19
C THR A 19 -6.76 30.02 -17.18
N GLU A 20 -6.52 30.58 -18.36
CA GLU A 20 -5.96 31.92 -18.52
C GLU A 20 -6.96 32.95 -17.98
N LEU A 21 -6.46 33.92 -17.22
CA LEU A 21 -7.28 35.02 -16.73
C LEU A 21 -7.44 36.06 -17.85
N LEU A 22 -8.47 36.91 -17.72
CA LEU A 22 -8.62 38.08 -18.62
C LEU A 22 -7.53 39.14 -18.38
N SER A 23 -6.77 39.01 -17.30
CA SER A 23 -5.56 39.77 -16.95
C SER A 23 -4.33 38.89 -17.14
N ASP A 24 -3.13 39.42 -16.93
CA ASP A 24 -1.89 38.63 -16.98
C ASP A 24 -1.92 37.42 -16.01
N GLY A 25 -1.60 36.23 -16.53
CA GLY A 25 -1.46 34.98 -15.78
C GLY A 25 -2.65 34.02 -15.92
N GLY A 26 -2.59 32.91 -15.17
CA GLY A 26 -3.60 31.86 -15.22
C GLY A 26 -3.76 31.13 -13.88
N VAL A 27 -4.90 30.48 -13.70
CA VAL A 27 -5.20 29.63 -12.54
C VAL A 27 -5.01 28.18 -12.97
N ALA A 28 -4.16 27.45 -12.24
CA ALA A 28 -4.00 26.02 -12.41
C ALA A 28 -5.18 25.28 -11.78
N GLY A 29 -5.82 24.41 -12.54
CA GLY A 29 -6.81 23.46 -12.03
C GLY A 29 -6.19 22.39 -11.14
N ALA A 30 -7.04 21.46 -10.69
CA ALA A 30 -6.62 20.31 -9.90
C ALA A 30 -5.62 19.44 -10.66
N LEU A 31 -4.60 18.94 -9.96
CA LEU A 31 -3.67 17.94 -10.49
C LEU A 31 -4.41 16.64 -10.71
N ARG A 32 -4.38 16.12 -11.93
CA ARG A 32 -4.86 14.78 -12.27
C ARG A 32 -3.67 13.91 -12.63
N ARG A 33 -3.74 12.63 -12.29
CA ARG A 33 -2.74 11.63 -12.68
C ARG A 33 -3.46 10.58 -13.50
N GLY A 34 -3.13 10.50 -14.79
CA GLY A 34 -3.72 9.51 -15.70
C GLY A 34 -3.07 8.15 -15.52
N SER A 35 -3.64 7.13 -16.17
CA SER A 35 -3.00 5.81 -16.33
C SER A 35 -1.62 5.93 -16.99
N ARG A 36 -0.74 4.96 -16.74
CA ARG A 36 0.58 4.91 -17.38
C ARG A 36 0.59 3.92 -18.53
N GLU A 37 1.10 4.34 -19.68
CA GLU A 37 1.40 3.45 -20.80
C GLU A 37 2.91 3.18 -20.85
N LEU A 38 3.25 1.93 -21.12
CA LEU A 38 4.62 1.41 -21.10
C LEU A 38 4.85 0.66 -22.41
N GLU A 39 5.76 1.16 -23.23
CA GLU A 39 6.23 0.43 -24.40
C GLU A 39 7.49 -0.35 -24.00
N CYS A 40 7.39 -1.66 -24.16
CA CYS A 40 8.40 -2.62 -23.73
C CYS A 40 9.07 -3.23 -24.96
N ARG A 41 10.40 -3.10 -25.05
CA ARG A 41 11.20 -3.81 -26.05
C ARG A 41 12.05 -4.87 -25.36
N VAL A 42 11.88 -6.12 -25.77
CA VAL A 42 12.56 -7.27 -25.17
C VAL A 42 13.31 -8.07 -26.22
N MET A 43 14.39 -8.72 -25.79
CA MET A 43 15.12 -9.71 -26.57
C MET A 43 14.88 -11.12 -26.03
N LEU A 44 14.41 -12.00 -26.91
CA LEU A 44 14.38 -13.44 -26.69
C LEU A 44 15.68 -14.05 -27.21
N LEU A 45 16.23 -14.98 -26.43
CA LEU A 45 17.43 -15.74 -26.75
C LEU A 45 17.05 -17.22 -26.67
N ALA A 46 17.41 -18.00 -27.69
CA ALA A 46 17.09 -19.42 -27.78
C ALA A 46 18.24 -20.22 -28.41
N ALA A 47 18.36 -21.50 -28.05
CA ALA A 47 19.39 -22.38 -28.60
C ALA A 47 19.14 -22.77 -30.08
N ASN A 48 17.86 -22.82 -30.49
CA ASN A 48 17.44 -23.17 -31.85
C ASN A 48 16.11 -22.46 -32.20
N ALA A 49 15.68 -22.60 -33.46
CA ALA A 49 14.50 -21.94 -33.98
C ALA A 49 13.20 -22.44 -33.31
N GLU A 50 13.13 -23.72 -32.96
CA GLU A 50 11.99 -24.34 -32.29
C GLU A 50 11.81 -23.77 -30.88
N ALA A 51 12.90 -23.66 -30.12
CA ALA A 51 12.91 -23.04 -28.80
C ALA A 51 12.55 -21.56 -28.88
N LEU A 52 12.99 -20.84 -29.93
CA LEU A 52 12.60 -19.46 -30.16
C LEU A 52 11.08 -19.34 -30.39
N SER A 53 10.52 -20.20 -31.26
CA SER A 53 9.08 -20.22 -31.52
C SER A 53 8.27 -20.50 -30.27
N TRP A 54 8.72 -21.46 -29.45
CA TRP A 54 8.09 -21.74 -28.16
C TRP A 54 8.18 -20.54 -27.21
N GLY A 55 9.35 -19.88 -27.12
CA GLY A 55 9.55 -18.68 -26.32
C GLY A 55 8.64 -17.52 -26.72
N LYS A 56 8.40 -17.30 -28.02
CA LYS A 56 7.44 -16.32 -28.53
C LYS A 56 6.00 -16.64 -28.09
N ALA A 57 5.59 -17.90 -28.22
CA ALA A 57 4.26 -18.35 -27.81
C ALA A 57 4.06 -18.26 -26.28
N TRP A 58 5.07 -18.64 -25.51
CA TRP A 58 5.08 -18.49 -24.06
C TRP A 58 4.97 -17.02 -23.65
N LEU A 59 5.76 -16.11 -24.25
CA LEU A 59 5.67 -14.67 -23.96
C LEU A 59 4.27 -14.14 -24.22
N ALA A 60 3.69 -14.45 -25.39
CA ALA A 60 2.33 -14.03 -25.73
C ALA A 60 1.29 -14.60 -24.75
N SER A 61 1.48 -15.83 -24.24
CA SER A 61 0.61 -16.42 -23.24
C SER A 61 0.75 -15.75 -21.87
N THR A 62 1.96 -15.47 -21.43
CA THR A 62 2.24 -14.80 -20.15
C THR A 62 1.71 -13.38 -20.14
N LEU A 63 1.88 -12.63 -21.23
CA LEU A 63 1.40 -11.24 -21.34
C LEU A 63 -0.12 -11.12 -21.41
N ARG A 64 -0.86 -12.18 -21.76
CA ARG A 64 -2.33 -12.15 -21.68
C ARG A 64 -2.86 -12.02 -20.26
N GLY A 65 -1.99 -12.26 -19.28
CA GLY A 65 -2.31 -12.08 -17.88
C GLY A 65 -3.15 -13.18 -17.27
N SER A 66 -3.55 -12.97 -16.03
CA SER A 66 -4.41 -13.89 -15.31
C SER A 66 -5.84 -13.94 -15.91
N HIS A 67 -6.34 -15.15 -16.20
CA HIS A 67 -7.72 -15.35 -16.64
C HIS A 67 -8.68 -15.26 -15.46
N CYS A 68 -8.90 -14.06 -14.93
CA CYS A 68 -9.93 -13.83 -13.94
C CYS A 68 -11.31 -13.67 -14.61
N GLN A 69 -12.29 -14.47 -14.17
CA GLN A 69 -13.63 -14.46 -14.77
C GLN A 69 -14.45 -13.22 -14.36
N THR A 70 -14.16 -12.59 -13.22
CA THR A 70 -14.80 -11.34 -12.75
C THR A 70 -13.95 -10.67 -11.66
N GLY A 71 -13.80 -9.34 -11.72
CA GLY A 71 -13.32 -8.53 -10.58
C GLY A 71 -11.81 -8.39 -10.40
N CYS A 72 -10.98 -8.81 -11.35
CA CYS A 72 -9.55 -8.49 -11.31
C CYS A 72 -9.29 -7.12 -11.95
N SER A 73 -8.52 -6.29 -11.25
CA SER A 73 -8.11 -4.95 -11.68
C SER A 73 -6.89 -4.95 -12.60
N GLY A 74 -6.27 -6.11 -12.83
CA GLY A 74 -5.11 -6.33 -13.71
C GLY A 74 -4.06 -7.19 -13.02
N ASP A 75 -2.88 -7.31 -13.64
CA ASP A 75 -1.73 -8.00 -13.05
C ASP A 75 -0.77 -7.01 -12.37
N GLN A 76 0.30 -7.55 -11.77
CA GLN A 76 1.40 -6.77 -11.22
C GLN A 76 2.63 -6.85 -12.13
N LEU A 77 3.27 -5.72 -12.39
CA LEU A 77 4.55 -5.66 -13.11
C LEU A 77 5.67 -5.28 -12.14
N CYS A 78 6.58 -6.22 -11.91
CA CYS A 78 7.81 -5.98 -11.15
C CYS A 78 8.95 -5.61 -12.10
N VAL A 79 9.60 -4.47 -11.84
CA VAL A 79 10.78 -4.01 -12.58
C VAL A 79 11.91 -3.67 -11.62
N TYR A 80 13.15 -3.76 -12.08
CA TYR A 80 14.31 -3.28 -11.33
C TYR A 80 14.75 -1.94 -11.90
N ALA A 81 14.77 -0.90 -11.08
CA ALA A 81 15.20 0.45 -11.48
C ALA A 81 16.71 0.54 -11.75
N ALA A 82 17.48 -0.43 -11.26
CA ALA A 82 18.91 -0.57 -11.55
C ALA A 82 19.29 -2.05 -11.50
N CYS A 83 20.43 -2.41 -12.12
CA CYS A 83 21.01 -3.73 -11.94
C CYS A 83 21.24 -3.98 -10.44
N PRO A 84 20.73 -5.07 -9.87
CA PRO A 84 20.97 -5.38 -8.47
C PRO A 84 22.48 -5.57 -8.27
N GLU A 85 23.07 -4.73 -7.43
CA GLU A 85 24.47 -4.93 -7.02
C GLU A 85 24.51 -6.20 -6.15
N PRO A 86 25.44 -7.15 -6.42
CA PRO A 86 25.65 -8.28 -5.54
C PRO A 86 26.12 -7.74 -4.19
N ARG A 87 25.27 -7.83 -3.17
CA ARG A 87 25.65 -7.46 -1.81
C ARG A 87 26.17 -8.69 -1.11
N MET A 88 27.46 -8.71 -0.82
CA MET A 88 28.03 -9.68 0.10
C MET A 88 27.47 -9.36 1.49
N VAL A 89 26.82 -10.32 2.15
CA VAL A 89 26.47 -10.25 3.58
C VAL A 89 27.21 -11.39 4.28
N PRO A 90 27.71 -11.20 5.53
CA PRO A 90 28.32 -12.30 6.25
C PRO A 90 27.33 -13.45 6.34
N ASP A 91 27.78 -14.65 5.99
CA ASP A 91 27.02 -15.88 6.17
C ASP A 91 26.77 -16.05 7.68
N PRO A 92 25.51 -16.01 8.15
CA PRO A 92 25.21 -16.13 9.57
C PRO A 92 25.63 -17.49 10.14
N ASP A 93 25.84 -18.50 9.28
CA ASP A 93 26.27 -19.83 9.66
C ASP A 93 27.80 -20.04 9.49
N ALA A 94 28.53 -19.04 9.00
CA ALA A 94 29.99 -19.15 8.92
C ALA A 94 30.59 -19.17 10.34
N PRO A 95 31.52 -20.10 10.64
CA PRO A 95 32.22 -20.09 11.91
C PRO A 95 32.98 -18.77 12.07
N ASP A 96 32.86 -18.14 13.24
CA ASP A 96 33.59 -16.91 13.57
C ASP A 96 35.08 -17.10 13.22
N PRO A 97 35.67 -16.25 12.35
CA PRO A 97 37.05 -16.42 11.95
C PRO A 97 37.93 -16.33 13.20
N SER A 98 38.79 -17.34 13.38
CA SER A 98 39.69 -17.35 14.53
C SER A 98 40.64 -16.15 14.45
N PRO A 99 40.99 -15.49 15.56
CA PRO A 99 41.85 -14.29 15.55
C PRO A 99 43.25 -14.49 14.92
N GLU A 100 43.66 -15.74 14.69
CA GLU A 100 45.00 -16.09 14.19
C GLU A 100 45.08 -16.10 12.65
N ASP A 101 43.95 -16.07 11.93
CA ASP A 101 43.92 -16.23 10.46
C ASP A 101 44.02 -14.91 9.65
N CYS A 102 44.05 -13.74 10.29
CA CYS A 102 43.99 -12.44 9.60
C CYS A 102 45.34 -11.92 9.05
N SER A 103 46.41 -12.72 9.01
CA SER A 103 47.77 -12.22 8.72
C SER A 103 48.24 -12.35 7.27
N GLY A 104 47.40 -12.77 6.32
CA GLY A 104 47.82 -12.85 4.92
C GLY A 104 46.73 -13.03 3.88
N ALA A 105 46.06 -11.95 3.46
CA ALA A 105 45.19 -11.99 2.27
C ALA A 105 45.28 -10.68 1.47
N GLY A 106 46.25 -10.63 0.55
CA GLY A 106 46.36 -9.60 -0.50
C GLY A 106 45.71 -10.03 -1.82
N GLY A 107 44.57 -10.75 -1.77
CA GLY A 107 43.89 -11.29 -2.94
C GLY A 107 42.44 -10.85 -3.03
N LEU A 108 42.03 -10.32 -4.18
CA LEU A 108 40.66 -9.89 -4.52
C LEU A 108 39.69 -11.09 -4.73
N MET A 109 39.80 -12.13 -3.92
CA MET A 109 38.81 -13.19 -3.85
C MET A 109 37.95 -12.94 -2.61
N PRO A 110 36.62 -12.94 -2.72
CA PRO A 110 35.76 -12.78 -1.56
C PRO A 110 36.09 -13.86 -0.53
N GLU A 111 36.30 -13.45 0.72
CA GLU A 111 36.64 -14.36 1.79
C GLU A 111 35.54 -15.43 1.96
N PRO A 112 35.90 -16.70 2.25
CA PRO A 112 34.94 -17.74 2.56
C PRO A 112 34.06 -17.28 3.74
N GLY A 113 32.74 -17.34 3.60
CA GLY A 113 31.79 -16.91 4.64
C GLY A 113 31.00 -15.65 4.32
N TRP A 114 30.97 -15.20 3.06
CA TRP A 114 30.02 -14.19 2.59
C TRP A 114 29.05 -14.81 1.59
N THR A 115 27.75 -14.74 1.89
CA THR A 115 26.72 -15.11 0.92
C THR A 115 26.26 -13.87 0.16
N PRO A 116 26.14 -13.93 -1.18
CA PRO A 116 25.53 -12.85 -1.93
C PRO A 116 24.04 -12.82 -1.60
N VAL A 117 23.62 -11.86 -0.78
CA VAL A 117 22.21 -11.54 -0.59
C VAL A 117 21.84 -10.57 -1.70
N SER A 118 20.81 -10.89 -2.48
CA SER A 118 20.33 -10.01 -3.54
C SER A 118 19.85 -8.69 -2.91
N GLY A 119 20.63 -7.62 -3.07
CA GLY A 119 20.19 -6.25 -2.76
C GLY A 119 19.07 -5.74 -3.68
N GLY A 120 18.48 -6.63 -4.50
CA GLY A 120 17.46 -6.34 -5.50
C GLY A 120 16.22 -5.68 -4.92
N ASP A 121 15.89 -5.98 -3.67
CA ASP A 121 14.70 -5.46 -3.00
C ASP A 121 14.65 -3.92 -2.96
N ARG A 122 15.82 -3.27 -2.83
CA ARG A 122 15.89 -1.80 -2.75
C ARG A 122 15.65 -1.14 -4.10
N VAL A 123 15.97 -1.82 -5.19
CA VAL A 123 15.85 -1.33 -6.57
C VAL A 123 14.61 -1.89 -7.28
N GLN A 124 13.93 -2.87 -6.70
CA GLN A 124 12.68 -3.39 -7.20
C GLN A 124 11.56 -2.36 -7.06
N ARG A 125 10.71 -2.31 -8.09
CA ARG A 125 9.53 -1.47 -8.20
C ARG A 125 8.37 -2.30 -8.71
N THR A 126 7.18 -2.01 -8.22
CA THR A 126 5.96 -2.72 -8.62
C THR A 126 4.95 -1.71 -9.15
N LEU A 127 4.39 -2.00 -10.31
CA LEU A 127 3.18 -1.37 -10.82
C LEU A 127 2.00 -2.34 -10.62
N PHE A 128 0.84 -1.76 -10.35
CA PHE A 128 -0.40 -2.50 -10.15
C PHE A 128 -1.39 -2.22 -11.27
N ASP A 129 -2.37 -3.10 -11.42
CA ASP A 129 -3.44 -3.00 -12.40
C ASP A 129 -2.90 -2.93 -13.83
N VAL A 130 -1.87 -3.73 -14.11
CA VAL A 130 -1.18 -3.76 -15.40
C VAL A 130 -1.90 -4.71 -16.33
N SER A 131 -2.22 -4.24 -17.53
CA SER A 131 -2.87 -5.01 -18.59
C SER A 131 -2.17 -4.80 -19.93
N LEU A 132 -2.20 -5.83 -20.78
CA LEU A 132 -1.73 -5.77 -22.15
C LEU A 132 -2.72 -5.01 -23.03
N ILE A 133 -2.26 -3.93 -23.67
CA ILE A 133 -3.06 -3.19 -24.66
C ILE A 133 -2.74 -3.66 -26.07
N GLU A 134 -1.45 -3.84 -26.36
CA GLU A 134 -0.97 -4.32 -27.66
C GLU A 134 -0.07 -5.53 -27.45
N GLY A 135 -0.45 -6.65 -28.08
CA GLY A 135 0.29 -7.90 -27.98
C GLY A 135 1.68 -7.85 -28.60
N PRO A 136 2.54 -8.84 -28.29
CA PRO A 136 3.92 -8.82 -28.73
C PRO A 136 4.06 -8.93 -30.25
N THR A 137 4.68 -7.92 -30.86
CA THR A 137 5.02 -7.84 -32.28
C THR A 137 6.49 -8.18 -32.50
N LEU A 138 6.78 -8.92 -33.57
CA LEU A 138 8.15 -9.29 -33.94
C LEU A 138 8.78 -8.19 -34.80
N GLU A 139 9.80 -7.53 -34.28
CA GLU A 139 10.54 -6.49 -35.02
C GLU A 139 11.67 -7.09 -35.84
N GLN A 140 12.40 -8.04 -35.24
CA GLN A 140 13.58 -8.61 -35.83
C GLN A 140 13.81 -10.02 -35.33
N GLU A 141 14.20 -10.91 -36.24
CA GLU A 141 14.64 -12.27 -35.93
C GLU A 141 15.95 -12.54 -36.63
N ARG A 142 16.94 -13.08 -35.91
CA ARG A 142 18.27 -13.35 -36.45
C ARG A 142 18.83 -14.64 -35.88
N GLN A 143 19.48 -15.42 -36.74
CA GLN A 143 20.35 -16.49 -36.30
C GLN A 143 21.72 -15.90 -35.91
N VAL A 144 22.21 -16.28 -34.73
CA VAL A 144 23.52 -15.88 -34.22
C VAL A 144 24.39 -17.12 -34.01
N THR A 145 25.71 -16.94 -33.89
CA THR A 145 26.59 -18.06 -33.57
C THR A 145 26.19 -18.66 -32.22
N GLY A 146 25.70 -19.91 -32.24
CA GLY A 146 25.27 -20.62 -31.04
C GLY A 146 23.78 -20.49 -30.70
N GLY A 147 22.96 -19.82 -31.51
CA GLY A 147 21.52 -19.75 -31.25
C GLY A 147 20.71 -18.83 -32.15
N TRP A 148 19.58 -18.39 -31.64
CA TRP A 148 18.62 -17.50 -32.28
C TRP A 148 18.26 -16.36 -31.34
N THR A 149 18.05 -15.18 -31.92
CA THR A 149 17.54 -14.01 -31.20
C THR A 149 16.28 -13.47 -31.88
N ALA A 150 15.35 -12.96 -31.08
CA ALA A 150 14.23 -12.16 -31.59
C ALA A 150 14.03 -10.92 -30.73
N GLU A 151 13.84 -9.79 -31.37
CA GLU A 151 13.41 -8.55 -30.74
C GLU A 151 11.90 -8.41 -30.87
N MET A 152 11.24 -8.15 -29.75
CA MET A 152 9.79 -7.99 -29.69
C MET A 152 9.41 -6.72 -28.95
N THR A 153 8.33 -6.10 -29.40
CA THR A 153 7.73 -4.89 -28.84
C THR A 153 6.32 -5.20 -28.37
N PHE A 154 5.89 -4.61 -27.26
CA PHE A 154 4.49 -4.68 -26.78
C PHE A 154 4.18 -3.49 -25.87
N THR A 155 2.88 -3.20 -25.73
CA THR A 155 2.41 -2.05 -24.95
C THR A 155 1.58 -2.53 -23.76
N LEU A 156 2.01 -2.14 -22.56
CA LEU A 156 1.28 -2.36 -21.31
C LEU A 156 0.65 -1.04 -20.84
N LYS A 157 -0.44 -1.15 -20.09
CA LYS A 157 -1.08 -0.03 -19.40
C LYS A 157 -1.32 -0.37 -17.95
N ALA A 158 -0.87 0.50 -17.05
CA ALA A 158 -1.10 0.38 -15.62
C ALA A 158 -2.25 1.30 -15.19
N GLY A 159 -3.22 0.72 -14.47
CA GLY A 159 -4.31 1.46 -13.84
C GLY A 159 -3.80 2.38 -12.72
N SER A 160 -2.84 1.90 -11.92
CA SER A 160 -2.12 2.73 -10.96
C SER A 160 -0.91 3.43 -11.64
N PRO A 161 -0.84 4.76 -11.64
CA PRO A 161 0.24 5.48 -12.33
C PRO A 161 1.62 5.39 -11.68
N HIS A 162 1.69 4.81 -10.49
CA HIS A 162 2.83 4.95 -9.61
C HIS A 162 3.62 3.66 -9.46
N PHE A 163 4.94 3.79 -9.46
CA PHE A 163 5.82 2.71 -9.05
C PHE A 163 5.91 2.67 -7.54
N TYR A 164 5.68 1.50 -6.95
CA TYR A 164 5.83 1.30 -5.52
C TYR A 164 7.11 0.54 -5.22
N ARG A 165 7.85 0.99 -4.21
CA ARG A 165 8.93 0.19 -3.62
C ARG A 165 8.32 -1.00 -2.86
N ILE A 166 9.15 -1.99 -2.55
CA ILE A 166 8.75 -3.07 -1.64
C ILE A 166 8.28 -2.42 -0.32
N PRO A 167 7.12 -2.82 0.22
CA PRO A 167 6.64 -2.32 1.50
C PRO A 167 7.68 -2.53 2.60
N GLU A 168 7.91 -1.51 3.41
CA GLU A 168 8.78 -1.61 4.57
C GLU A 168 7.90 -1.84 5.81
N LEU A 169 8.15 -2.96 6.50
CA LEU A 169 7.46 -3.31 7.75
C LEU A 169 7.83 -2.29 8.83
N VAL A 170 6.82 -1.65 9.40
CA VAL A 170 6.98 -0.71 10.52
C VAL A 170 6.78 -1.42 11.84
N TYR A 171 5.75 -2.26 11.89
CA TYR A 171 5.36 -2.94 13.09
C TYR A 171 4.57 -4.21 12.79
N SER A 172 4.84 -5.24 13.59
CA SER A 172 4.06 -6.48 13.65
C SER A 172 3.70 -6.76 15.10
N ALA A 173 2.41 -6.91 15.38
CA ALA A 173 1.94 -7.29 16.72
C ALA A 173 2.37 -8.71 17.11
N GLN A 174 2.76 -9.55 16.14
CA GLN A 174 3.28 -10.89 16.40
C GLN A 174 4.67 -10.86 17.04
N ASP A 175 5.45 -9.79 16.81
CA ASP A 175 6.80 -9.64 17.35
C ASP A 175 6.81 -9.10 18.79
N GLY A 176 5.65 -8.63 19.29
CA GLY A 176 5.49 -8.10 20.64
C GLY A 176 4.50 -6.94 20.71
N PRO A 177 4.16 -6.46 21.92
CA PRO A 177 3.26 -5.33 22.10
C PRO A 177 3.85 -4.02 21.54
N PRO A 178 3.01 -3.03 21.19
CA PRO A 178 3.48 -1.75 20.70
C PRO A 178 4.25 -1.00 21.80
N PRO A 179 5.16 -0.06 21.46
CA PRO A 179 5.98 0.66 22.44
C PRO A 179 5.17 1.39 23.50
N TYR A 180 3.98 1.88 23.13
CA TYR A 180 3.01 2.41 24.07
C TYR A 180 1.69 1.66 23.94
N ARG A 181 1.16 1.17 25.07
CA ARG A 181 -0.10 0.45 25.17
C ARG A 181 -0.82 0.83 26.45
N ASP A 182 -2.11 1.07 26.35
CA ASP A 182 -2.99 1.31 27.47
C ASP A 182 -4.44 0.87 27.16
N VAL A 183 -5.31 1.10 28.13
CA VAL A 183 -6.74 0.88 28.01
C VAL A 183 -7.43 2.19 28.32
N LEU A 184 -8.19 2.70 27.36
CA LEU A 184 -8.96 3.92 27.50
C LEU A 184 -10.38 3.56 27.96
N ASP A 185 -10.73 3.98 29.17
CA ASP A 185 -12.09 3.85 29.68
C ASP A 185 -12.97 4.96 29.09
N ASN A 186 -14.18 4.62 28.64
CA ASN A 186 -15.13 5.56 28.01
C ASN A 186 -14.55 6.33 26.82
N TYR A 187 -13.72 5.66 26.03
CA TYR A 187 -13.20 6.22 24.80
C TYR A 187 -14.34 6.47 23.82
N ASP A 188 -14.56 7.73 23.50
CA ASP A 188 -15.58 8.17 22.58
C ASP A 188 -14.91 8.71 21.32
N ILE A 189 -15.17 8.02 20.21
CA ILE A 189 -14.62 8.36 18.89
C ILE A 189 -15.11 9.76 18.46
N MET A 190 -16.28 10.18 18.95
CA MET A 190 -16.89 11.47 18.68
C MET A 190 -16.60 12.51 19.77
N ALA A 191 -16.09 12.14 20.95
CA ALA A 191 -15.81 13.07 22.06
C ALA A 191 -14.58 13.93 21.77
N SER A 192 -14.75 14.80 20.81
CA SER A 192 -14.13 16.10 20.74
C SER A 192 -15.26 17.10 20.64
N ALA A 193 -15.83 17.46 21.80
CA ALA A 193 -16.60 18.68 21.90
C ALA A 193 -15.68 19.83 21.42
N MET A 194 -15.97 20.36 20.23
CA MET A 194 -15.23 21.42 19.55
C MET A 194 -13.86 21.04 18.93
N CYS A 195 -13.73 20.03 18.05
CA CYS A 195 -12.75 20.30 16.97
C CYS A 195 -13.35 21.45 16.13
N PRO A 196 -12.60 22.52 15.82
CA PRO A 196 -13.06 23.50 14.86
C PRO A 196 -13.46 22.78 13.57
N ALA A 197 -14.55 23.22 12.95
CA ALA A 197 -14.96 22.67 11.67
C ALA A 197 -13.75 22.70 10.71
N PRO A 198 -13.40 21.58 10.07
CA PRO A 198 -12.44 21.63 8.97
C PRO A 198 -12.96 22.62 7.92
N VAL A 199 -12.05 23.33 7.25
CA VAL A 199 -12.43 24.27 6.18
C VAL A 199 -13.20 23.50 5.12
N ASP A 200 -14.40 23.97 4.86
CA ASP A 200 -15.43 23.36 4.02
C ASP A 200 -14.91 23.11 2.60
N CYS A 201 -14.81 21.83 2.24
CA CYS A 201 -14.44 21.34 0.93
C CYS A 201 -15.37 20.18 0.54
N MET A 202 -16.64 20.49 0.24
CA MET A 202 -17.54 19.86 -0.76
C MET A 202 -18.94 19.57 -0.23
N ASP A 203 -19.91 20.27 -0.84
CA ASP A 203 -21.35 20.15 -0.64
C ASP A 203 -22.00 19.15 -1.63
N SER A 204 -23.06 18.49 -1.16
CA SER A 204 -24.13 17.74 -1.87
C SER A 204 -23.99 16.22 -2.14
N SER A 205 -24.63 15.39 -1.28
CA SER A 205 -25.02 14.00 -1.60
C SER A 205 -26.53 13.76 -1.31
N PRO A 206 -27.30 13.13 -2.23
CA PRO A 206 -28.77 13.08 -2.19
C PRO A 206 -29.41 11.80 -1.59
N TYR A 207 -28.72 11.02 -0.76
CA TYR A 207 -29.23 9.71 -0.32
C TYR A 207 -29.68 9.68 1.15
N CYS A 208 -30.94 10.06 1.45
CA CYS A 208 -31.61 9.70 2.71
C CYS A 208 -33.14 9.75 2.56
N GLY A 209 -33.78 8.59 2.34
CA GLY A 209 -35.23 8.39 2.43
C GLY A 209 -35.58 7.46 3.61
N PRO A 210 -36.63 7.74 4.40
CA PRO A 210 -36.96 6.96 5.60
C PRO A 210 -37.68 5.65 5.21
N GLY A 211 -37.04 4.49 5.44
CA GLY A 211 -37.78 3.21 5.30
C GLY A 211 -37.00 1.89 5.28
N SER A 212 -35.67 1.85 5.31
CA SER A 212 -34.92 0.61 5.05
C SER A 212 -33.76 0.34 6.02
N SER A 213 -33.98 0.39 7.34
CA SER A 213 -32.99 -0.16 8.29
C SER A 213 -33.24 -1.66 8.51
N PRO A 214 -32.23 -2.53 8.37
CA PRO A 214 -32.33 -3.97 8.67
C PRO A 214 -32.26 -4.32 10.17
N TRP A 215 -31.91 -3.39 11.06
CA TRP A 215 -31.59 -3.69 12.46
C TRP A 215 -32.57 -2.98 13.42
N GLY A 216 -33.40 -3.77 14.11
CA GLY A 216 -34.60 -3.31 14.82
C GLY A 216 -34.39 -2.63 16.18
N ASP A 217 -33.18 -2.66 16.74
CA ASP A 217 -32.95 -2.23 18.14
C ASP A 217 -31.77 -1.26 18.34
N GLU A 218 -31.12 -0.79 17.26
CA GLU A 218 -30.08 0.24 17.35
C GLU A 218 -30.70 1.62 17.11
N PRO A 219 -30.51 2.61 18.01
CA PRO A 219 -31.02 3.96 17.79
C PRO A 219 -30.45 4.47 16.47
N PHE A 220 -31.34 4.81 15.53
CA PHE A 220 -30.97 5.52 14.32
C PHE A 220 -30.05 6.68 14.70
N PRO A 221 -28.89 6.83 14.05
CA PRO A 221 -28.11 8.04 14.20
C PRO A 221 -28.91 9.12 13.50
N GLY A 222 -29.56 9.94 14.33
CA GLY A 222 -29.84 11.28 13.92
C GLY A 222 -28.52 11.92 13.52
N SER A 223 -28.56 12.71 12.45
CA SER A 223 -27.66 13.84 12.25
C SER A 223 -27.19 14.38 13.61
N ASP A 224 -25.88 14.53 13.81
CA ASP A 224 -25.37 15.20 15.01
C ASP A 224 -26.22 16.45 15.27
N PRO A 225 -26.92 16.55 16.43
CA PRO A 225 -27.78 17.70 16.70
C PRO A 225 -27.01 19.02 16.67
N ASN A 226 -25.67 18.99 16.73
CA ASN A 226 -24.80 20.16 16.65
C ASN A 226 -24.20 20.42 15.25
N ASN A 227 -24.36 19.49 14.29
CA ASN A 227 -23.88 19.66 12.93
C ASN A 227 -24.81 19.00 11.90
N PRO A 228 -25.93 19.66 11.53
CA PRO A 228 -26.94 19.10 10.63
C PRO A 228 -26.46 18.88 9.18
N GLY A 229 -25.21 19.22 8.85
CA GLY A 229 -24.63 19.06 7.51
C GLY A 229 -23.86 17.76 7.28
N VAL A 230 -23.44 17.03 8.33
CA VAL A 230 -22.67 15.80 8.18
C VAL A 230 -23.59 14.61 8.44
N LEU A 231 -23.96 13.91 7.36
CA LEU A 231 -24.62 12.62 7.44
C LEU A 231 -23.62 11.60 7.95
N LEU A 232 -23.58 11.42 9.27
CA LEU A 232 -22.83 10.35 9.92
C LEU A 232 -23.39 9.00 9.45
N ASP A 233 -22.55 8.11 8.93
CA ASP A 233 -23.02 6.77 8.55
C ASP A 233 -23.61 6.06 9.78
N PRO A 234 -24.78 5.40 9.63
CA PRO A 234 -25.43 4.79 10.75
C PRO A 234 -24.73 3.63 11.43
N CYS A 235 -23.81 3.01 10.73
CA CYS A 235 -23.00 1.93 11.24
C CYS A 235 -21.69 2.44 11.85
N PHE A 236 -21.47 3.76 11.91
CA PHE A 236 -20.32 4.36 12.58
C PHE A 236 -20.49 4.30 14.11
N PRO A 237 -19.47 3.85 14.86
CA PRO A 237 -19.56 3.74 16.31
C PRO A 237 -19.58 5.11 17.01
N THR A 238 -20.73 5.51 17.53
CA THR A 238 -20.92 6.81 18.25
C THR A 238 -20.93 6.70 19.78
N ALA A 239 -21.07 5.49 20.33
CA ALA A 239 -21.11 5.30 21.77
C ALA A 239 -19.70 5.14 22.36
N PRO A 240 -19.39 5.83 23.49
CA PRO A 240 -18.16 5.59 24.24
C PRO A 240 -17.96 4.11 24.56
N PHE A 241 -16.73 3.63 24.49
CA PHE A 241 -16.40 2.24 24.79
C PHE A 241 -15.04 2.10 25.45
N ARG A 242 -14.80 0.93 26.04
CA ARG A 242 -13.51 0.60 26.60
C ARG A 242 -12.59 0.12 25.47
N ALA A 243 -11.63 0.94 25.07
CA ALA A 243 -10.74 0.67 23.95
C ALA A 243 -9.39 0.15 24.45
N GLN A 244 -8.85 -0.88 23.81
CA GLN A 244 -7.43 -1.14 23.92
C GLN A 244 -6.72 -0.32 22.85
N ARG A 245 -5.69 0.41 23.26
CA ARG A 245 -4.94 1.31 22.39
C ARG A 245 -3.48 0.86 22.30
N GLY A 246 -2.93 0.93 21.09
CA GLY A 246 -1.50 0.83 20.81
C GLY A 246 -1.04 2.05 20.03
N VAL A 247 0.11 2.63 20.38
CA VAL A 247 0.70 3.75 19.64
C VAL A 247 2.12 3.39 19.17
N LEU A 248 2.36 3.61 17.89
CA LEU A 248 3.56 3.21 17.17
C LEU A 248 4.24 4.44 16.55
N PRO A 249 5.53 4.70 16.80
CA PRO A 249 6.28 5.68 16.03
C PRO A 249 6.67 5.11 14.66
N VAL A 250 6.49 5.89 13.60
CA VAL A 250 6.99 5.57 12.25
C VAL A 250 8.29 6.34 12.03
N PRO A 251 9.46 5.68 12.02
CA PRO A 251 10.74 6.37 11.85
C PRO A 251 10.88 7.03 10.48
N ARG A 252 11.62 8.15 10.41
CA ARG A 252 11.91 8.87 9.15
C ARG A 252 12.62 8.01 8.11
N GLY A 253 13.43 7.06 8.57
CA GLY A 253 14.35 6.29 7.72
C GLY A 253 13.70 5.21 6.85
N LEU A 254 12.43 4.87 7.09
CA LEU A 254 11.71 3.83 6.34
C LEU A 254 11.41 4.22 4.89
N THR A 255 11.46 5.51 4.56
CA THR A 255 11.19 5.97 3.20
C THR A 255 12.05 7.17 2.89
N PRO A 256 12.62 7.27 1.68
CA PRO A 256 13.33 8.48 1.26
C PRO A 256 12.50 9.76 1.49
N GLY A 257 13.18 10.82 1.93
CA GLY A 257 12.64 12.12 2.32
C GLY A 257 11.57 12.72 1.40
N TRP A 258 11.76 12.50 0.10
CA TRP A 258 11.06 13.15 -0.99
C TRP A 258 9.97 12.28 -1.62
N LEU A 259 9.74 11.06 -1.10
CA LEU A 259 8.70 10.18 -1.62
C LEU A 259 7.46 10.27 -0.76
N GLU A 260 6.32 10.25 -1.44
CA GLU A 260 5.03 10.00 -0.79
C GLU A 260 4.96 8.54 -0.36
N LYS A 261 4.16 8.26 0.67
CA LYS A 261 3.97 6.90 1.20
C LYS A 261 2.51 6.61 1.44
N VAL A 262 2.13 5.36 1.20
CA VAL A 262 0.80 4.84 1.43
C VAL A 262 0.86 3.68 2.43
N PRO A 263 -0.08 3.58 3.37
CA PRO A 263 -0.08 2.52 4.36
C PRO A 263 -0.61 1.21 3.75
N ILE A 264 -0.12 0.10 4.27
CA ILE A 264 -0.70 -1.22 4.11
C ILE A 264 -0.97 -1.74 5.52
N ILE A 265 -2.25 -1.96 5.83
CA ILE A 265 -2.70 -2.36 7.15
C ILE A 265 -3.27 -3.76 7.02
N THR A 266 -2.71 -4.73 7.75
CA THR A 266 -3.29 -6.08 7.83
C THR A 266 -3.76 -6.35 9.24
N VAL A 267 -4.99 -6.81 9.41
CA VAL A 267 -5.59 -7.13 10.71
C VAL A 267 -6.14 -8.54 10.66
N HIS A 268 -5.71 -9.38 11.59
CA HIS A 268 -6.29 -10.70 11.86
C HIS A 268 -7.12 -10.62 13.14
N SER A 269 -8.41 -10.92 13.02
CA SER A 269 -9.35 -10.86 14.15
C SER A 269 -9.10 -11.92 15.23
N GLY A 270 -8.47 -13.05 14.86
CA GLY A 270 -8.25 -14.18 15.76
C GLY A 270 -9.50 -15.03 15.97
N SER A 271 -9.55 -15.74 17.10
CA SER A 271 -10.61 -16.70 17.43
C SER A 271 -11.98 -16.07 17.72
N GLN A 272 -12.05 -14.75 17.88
CA GLN A 272 -13.28 -13.99 18.10
C GLN A 272 -13.44 -12.93 17.01
N GLU A 273 -14.66 -12.44 16.83
CA GLU A 273 -14.89 -11.25 16.01
C GLU A 273 -14.24 -10.03 16.65
N LEU A 274 -13.71 -9.13 15.81
CA LEU A 274 -13.07 -7.91 16.25
C LEU A 274 -13.96 -6.71 15.88
N ARG A 275 -14.19 -5.80 16.83
CA ARG A 275 -15.11 -4.67 16.66
C ARG A 275 -14.41 -3.34 16.83
N ARG A 276 -14.87 -2.33 16.08
CA ARG A 276 -14.43 -0.92 16.18
C ARG A 276 -12.93 -0.75 16.06
N VAL A 277 -12.33 -1.41 15.06
CA VAL A 277 -10.91 -1.20 14.77
C VAL A 277 -10.74 0.19 14.18
N THR A 278 -9.97 1.05 14.82
CA THR A 278 -9.66 2.38 14.29
C THR A 278 -8.15 2.54 14.19
N VAL A 279 -7.67 2.95 13.02
CA VAL A 279 -6.27 3.26 12.79
C VAL A 279 -6.16 4.73 12.44
N ARG A 280 -5.42 5.48 13.26
CA ARG A 280 -5.20 6.92 13.10
C ARG A 280 -3.75 7.23 12.83
N PHE A 281 -3.55 8.24 12.00
CA PHE A 281 -2.22 8.71 11.64
C PHE A 281 -2.06 10.15 12.08
N TYR A 282 -1.01 10.42 12.86
CA TYR A 282 -0.66 11.75 13.33
C TYR A 282 0.69 12.14 12.75
N THR A 283 0.86 13.43 12.42
CA THR A 283 2.20 13.95 12.14
C THR A 283 3.02 14.02 13.42
N ASN A 284 4.28 13.64 13.34
CA ASN A 284 5.24 13.76 14.44
C ASN A 284 6.49 14.49 13.94
N PRO A 285 6.39 15.77 13.52
CA PRO A 285 7.51 16.50 12.92
C PRO A 285 8.71 16.61 13.87
N GLN A 286 8.49 16.60 15.18
CA GLN A 286 9.54 16.69 16.19
C GLN A 286 10.20 15.34 16.51
N GLY A 287 9.67 14.22 16.01
CA GLY A 287 10.21 12.88 16.31
C GLY A 287 10.13 12.52 17.79
N LEU A 288 9.09 13.02 18.48
CA LEU A 288 8.86 12.72 19.89
C LEU A 288 8.54 11.22 20.08
N PRO A 289 8.81 10.65 21.26
CA PRO A 289 8.31 9.33 21.60
C PRO A 289 6.78 9.34 21.72
N PRO A 290 6.11 8.18 21.51
CA PRO A 290 4.66 8.09 21.70
C PRO A 290 4.30 8.38 23.16
N GLY A 291 3.19 9.09 23.38
CA GLY A 291 2.71 9.50 24.69
C GLY A 291 1.23 9.17 24.91
N PRO A 292 0.74 9.30 26.16
CA PRO A 292 -0.65 9.01 26.52
C PRO A 292 -1.67 9.99 25.93
N GLU A 293 -1.24 11.22 25.67
CA GLU A 293 -2.07 12.33 25.24
C GLU A 293 -1.91 12.52 23.73
N LEU A 294 -2.71 11.77 22.95
CA LEU A 294 -2.97 12.08 21.55
C LEU A 294 -4.35 12.69 21.48
N ASP A 295 -4.44 13.90 20.91
CA ASP A 295 -5.73 14.54 20.63
C ASP A 295 -6.31 13.93 19.33
N PRO A 296 -7.44 13.21 19.40
CA PRO A 296 -8.14 12.68 18.21
C PRO A 296 -8.32 13.69 17.08
N CYS A 297 -8.53 14.97 17.41
CA CYS A 297 -8.72 16.05 16.42
C CYS A 297 -7.48 16.35 15.59
N GLN A 298 -6.29 15.99 16.07
CA GLN A 298 -5.01 16.23 15.38
C GLN A 298 -4.61 15.07 14.47
N ALA A 299 -5.43 14.02 14.37
CA ALA A 299 -5.23 12.96 13.40
C ALA A 299 -5.34 13.54 11.99
N CYS A 300 -4.34 13.30 11.14
CA CYS A 300 -4.36 13.73 9.75
C CYS A 300 -5.41 12.95 8.95
N THR A 301 -5.65 11.70 9.35
CA THR A 301 -6.63 10.80 8.75
C THR A 301 -6.89 9.64 9.71
N GLU A 302 -8.04 9.01 9.57
CA GLU A 302 -8.38 7.78 10.26
C GLU A 302 -9.08 6.81 9.32
N VAL A 303 -8.95 5.52 9.63
CA VAL A 303 -9.79 4.48 9.06
C VAL A 303 -10.43 3.69 10.19
N THR A 304 -11.76 3.58 10.14
CA THR A 304 -12.53 2.79 11.09
C THR A 304 -13.19 1.62 10.38
N ILE A 305 -12.93 0.43 10.88
CA ILE A 305 -13.55 -0.84 10.47
C ILE A 305 -14.53 -1.23 11.59
N PRO A 306 -15.85 -1.20 11.33
CA PRO A 306 -16.85 -1.39 12.38
C PRO A 306 -16.80 -2.81 12.96
N TRP A 307 -16.60 -3.80 12.08
CA TRP A 307 -16.67 -5.22 12.43
C TRP A 307 -15.80 -6.06 11.49
N ILE A 308 -15.08 -7.02 12.06
CA ILE A 308 -14.29 -8.03 11.37
C ILE A 308 -14.73 -9.38 11.93
N PRO A 309 -15.24 -10.32 11.10
CA PRO A 309 -15.62 -11.64 11.58
C PRO A 309 -14.45 -12.37 12.23
N ALA A 310 -14.72 -13.36 13.08
CA ALA A 310 -13.67 -14.23 13.61
C ALA A 310 -12.90 -14.92 12.47
N ARG A 311 -11.62 -15.23 12.71
CA ARG A 311 -10.72 -15.95 11.78
C ARG A 311 -10.67 -15.33 10.39
N THR A 312 -10.61 -14.01 10.38
CA THR A 312 -10.60 -13.22 9.15
C THR A 312 -9.36 -12.34 9.13
N ILE A 313 -8.69 -12.32 7.98
CA ILE A 313 -7.61 -11.38 7.69
C ILE A 313 -8.17 -10.31 6.76
N ILE A 314 -8.15 -9.06 7.19
CA ILE A 314 -8.44 -7.91 6.33
C ILE A 314 -7.14 -7.19 6.01
N THR A 315 -6.89 -6.93 4.74
CA THR A 315 -5.76 -6.11 4.26
C THR A 315 -6.28 -4.88 3.54
N LEU A 316 -5.90 -3.70 4.03
CA LEU A 316 -6.17 -2.41 3.42
C LEU A 316 -4.89 -1.99 2.71
N ASP A 317 -4.89 -2.04 1.37
CA ASP A 317 -3.71 -1.78 0.57
C ASP A 317 -3.79 -0.40 -0.10
N GLY A 318 -3.08 0.59 0.44
CA GLY A 318 -3.05 1.94 -0.11
C GLY A 318 -2.38 2.05 -1.49
N ARG A 319 -1.72 1.00 -2.00
CA ARG A 319 -1.10 1.00 -3.34
C ARG A 319 -2.14 0.81 -4.43
N THR A 320 -3.04 -0.16 -4.24
CA THR A 320 -4.13 -0.47 -5.18
C THR A 320 -5.44 0.23 -4.80
N ARG A 321 -5.52 0.75 -3.56
CA ARG A 321 -6.73 1.33 -2.97
C ARG A 321 -7.86 0.31 -2.84
N ASP A 322 -7.48 -0.92 -2.51
CA ASP A 322 -8.40 -2.04 -2.31
C ASP A 322 -8.40 -2.56 -0.88
N VAL A 323 -9.50 -3.23 -0.54
CA VAL A 323 -9.64 -3.98 0.70
C VAL A 323 -9.80 -5.45 0.36
N LEU A 324 -8.86 -6.27 0.81
CA LEU A 324 -8.92 -7.71 0.66
C LEU A 324 -9.41 -8.33 1.96
N VAL A 325 -10.45 -9.17 1.87
CA VAL A 325 -11.00 -9.90 3.01
C VAL A 325 -10.78 -11.39 2.76
N ASN A 326 -9.97 -12.03 3.60
CA ASN A 326 -9.70 -13.45 3.55
C ASN A 326 -10.31 -14.12 4.79
N CYS A 327 -11.35 -14.92 4.56
CA CYS A 327 -12.01 -15.70 5.61
C CYS A 327 -11.47 -17.14 5.53
N ASP A 328 -10.88 -17.66 6.61
CA ASP A 328 -10.20 -18.97 6.63
C ASP A 328 -11.02 -20.10 5.96
N ASP A 329 -12.33 -20.14 6.20
CA ASP A 329 -13.20 -21.22 5.72
C ASP A 329 -13.89 -20.92 4.36
N ALA A 330 -13.92 -19.66 3.91
CA ALA A 330 -14.68 -19.24 2.72
C ALA A 330 -13.77 -18.77 1.56
N GLY A 331 -12.46 -18.67 1.79
CA GLY A 331 -11.49 -18.17 0.84
C GLY A 331 -11.43 -16.65 0.79
N GLN A 332 -10.69 -16.14 -0.20
CA GLN A 332 -10.57 -14.71 -0.45
C GLN A 332 -11.79 -14.18 -1.21
N THR A 333 -12.33 -13.08 -0.71
CA THR A 333 -13.37 -12.32 -1.39
C THR A 333 -12.91 -10.87 -1.53
N THR A 334 -13.12 -10.28 -2.71
CA THR A 334 -12.90 -8.85 -2.96
C THR A 334 -14.09 -8.00 -2.54
N THR A 335 -15.00 -8.55 -1.71
CA THR A 335 -16.08 -7.75 -1.13
C THR A 335 -15.49 -6.61 -0.30
N SER A 336 -15.90 -5.39 -0.61
CA SER A 336 -15.52 -4.19 0.14
C SER A 336 -15.94 -4.35 1.60
N ALA A 337 -14.97 -4.43 2.51
CA ALA A 337 -15.26 -4.13 3.91
C ALA A 337 -15.73 -2.67 3.96
N THR A 338 -16.75 -2.39 4.77
CA THR A 338 -17.18 -1.00 4.95
C THR A 338 -16.12 -0.27 5.76
N LEU A 339 -15.55 0.77 5.17
CA LEU A 339 -14.54 1.63 5.79
C LEU A 339 -15.13 3.00 6.02
N TYR A 340 -14.85 3.56 7.20
CA TYR A 340 -15.19 4.94 7.52
C TYR A 340 -13.94 5.78 7.68
N GLY A 341 -14.02 7.01 7.20
CA GLY A 341 -13.04 8.04 7.45
C GLY A 341 -13.28 8.76 8.78
N PRO A 342 -12.64 9.93 8.95
CA PRO A 342 -12.85 10.84 10.07
C PRO A 342 -14.32 11.04 10.39
N ARG A 343 -14.73 10.79 11.64
CA ARG A 343 -16.09 11.06 12.11
C ARG A 343 -17.18 10.39 11.27
N GLY A 344 -16.93 9.19 10.76
CA GLY A 344 -17.94 8.47 9.98
C GLY A 344 -18.16 8.97 8.56
N ASP A 345 -17.32 9.91 8.08
CA ASP A 345 -17.32 10.33 6.68
C ASP A 345 -16.85 9.21 5.74
N GLU A 346 -16.94 9.45 4.42
CA GLU A 346 -16.38 8.56 3.42
C GLU A 346 -14.87 8.37 3.63
N PHE A 347 -14.42 7.12 3.66
CA PHE A 347 -13.00 6.82 3.78
C PHE A 347 -12.23 7.25 2.53
N SER A 348 -11.28 8.16 2.71
CA SER A 348 -10.29 8.52 1.69
C SER A 348 -8.95 7.83 1.95
N TRP A 349 -8.39 7.17 0.95
CA TRP A 349 -7.07 6.54 1.03
C TRP A 349 -5.98 7.56 1.37
N PRO A 350 -5.33 7.45 2.53
CA PRO A 350 -4.37 8.46 2.95
C PRO A 350 -3.07 8.33 2.17
N VAL A 351 -2.54 9.48 1.79
CA VAL A 351 -1.24 9.62 1.16
C VAL A 351 -0.42 10.58 1.98
N PHE A 352 0.69 10.11 2.53
CA PHE A 352 1.54 10.91 3.38
C PHE A 352 2.66 11.53 2.56
N GLU A 353 2.64 12.85 2.45
CA GLU A 353 3.68 13.61 1.79
C GLU A 353 4.94 13.67 2.67
N CYS A 354 6.10 13.45 2.05
CA CYS A 354 7.43 13.55 2.65
C CYS A 354 7.76 12.52 3.76
N ALA A 355 9.05 12.44 4.15
CA ALA A 355 9.49 11.62 5.30
C ALA A 355 9.25 12.26 6.67
N THR A 356 8.12 12.94 6.85
CA THR A 356 7.69 13.36 8.19
C THR A 356 7.51 12.09 9.03
N PRO A 357 8.09 12.03 10.25
CA PRO A 357 7.77 10.94 11.17
C PRO A 357 6.27 10.98 11.45
N LEU A 358 5.68 9.82 11.67
CA LEU A 358 4.27 9.69 12.01
C LEU A 358 4.14 9.01 13.37
N PHE A 359 3.00 9.21 14.03
CA PHE A 359 2.49 8.21 14.94
C PHE A 359 1.33 7.48 14.28
N VAL A 360 1.25 6.18 14.53
CA VAL A 360 0.07 5.39 14.21
C VAL A 360 -0.55 4.88 15.50
N GLU A 361 -1.79 5.27 15.75
CA GLU A 361 -2.60 4.79 16.86
C GLU A 361 -3.56 3.73 16.33
N VAL A 362 -3.55 2.56 16.96
CA VAL A 362 -4.45 1.45 16.66
C VAL A 362 -5.34 1.23 17.89
N LEU A 363 -6.64 1.31 17.68
CA LEU A 363 -7.68 1.16 18.69
C LEU A 363 -8.57 -0.01 18.31
N ALA A 364 -9.01 -0.79 19.30
CA ALA A 364 -10.06 -1.79 19.12
C ALA A 364 -10.90 -1.91 20.39
N LEU A 365 -12.16 -2.34 20.26
CA LEU A 365 -13.01 -2.61 21.42
C LEU A 365 -12.38 -3.70 22.28
N GLN A 366 -12.03 -3.37 23.54
CA GLN A 366 -11.27 -4.27 24.42
C GLN A 366 -11.95 -5.64 24.60
N ALA A 367 -13.28 -5.66 24.70
CA ALA A 367 -14.06 -6.88 24.88
C ALA A 367 -14.06 -7.81 23.65
N SER A 368 -13.62 -7.33 22.49
CA SER A 368 -13.56 -8.10 21.23
C SER A 368 -12.15 -8.59 20.86
N ILE A 369 -11.15 -8.31 21.69
CA ILE A 369 -9.76 -8.70 21.40
C ILE A 369 -9.54 -10.12 21.90
N SER A 370 -9.23 -11.03 20.98
CA SER A 370 -8.80 -12.38 21.31
C SER A 370 -7.27 -12.45 21.52
N PRO A 371 -6.74 -13.48 22.22
CA PRO A 371 -5.31 -13.64 22.43
C PRO A 371 -4.48 -13.87 21.15
N ASP A 372 -5.13 -14.35 20.09
CA ASP A 372 -4.55 -14.66 18.78
C ASP A 372 -4.84 -13.57 17.71
N MET A 373 -5.39 -12.44 18.14
CA MET A 373 -5.52 -11.23 17.33
C MET A 373 -4.12 -10.65 17.07
N TRP A 374 -3.85 -10.26 15.82
CA TRP A 374 -2.63 -9.56 15.46
C TRP A 374 -2.90 -8.57 14.33
N TYR A 375 -2.00 -7.60 14.17
CA TYR A 375 -2.02 -6.68 13.05
C TYR A 375 -0.60 -6.34 12.62
N THR A 376 -0.43 -6.01 11.35
CA THR A 376 0.81 -5.46 10.79
C THR A 376 0.54 -4.11 10.16
N LEU A 377 1.56 -3.26 10.21
CA LEU A 377 1.58 -1.96 9.56
C LEU A 377 2.84 -1.87 8.72
N GLU A 378 2.65 -1.65 7.42
CA GLU A 378 3.71 -1.43 6.46
C GLU A 378 3.47 -0.11 5.74
N PHE A 379 4.53 0.46 5.15
CA PHE A 379 4.39 1.56 4.20
C PHE A 379 5.08 1.22 2.90
N ALA A 380 4.39 1.51 1.80
CA ALA A 380 4.98 1.49 0.47
C ALA A 380 5.30 2.92 0.04
N ALA A 381 6.55 3.17 -0.32
CA ALA A 381 6.95 4.44 -0.92
C ALA A 381 6.52 4.48 -2.40
N ARG A 382 5.87 5.57 -2.78
CA ARG A 382 5.34 5.84 -4.10
C ARG A 382 6.31 6.69 -4.91
N GLN A 383 6.58 6.30 -6.15
CA GLN A 383 7.45 7.01 -7.09
C GLN A 383 6.72 7.27 -8.42
N ASP A 384 6.92 8.46 -8.98
CA ASP A 384 6.34 8.82 -10.27
C ASP A 384 7.23 8.41 -11.45
N VAL A 385 8.52 8.17 -11.21
CA VAL A 385 9.51 7.80 -12.23
C VAL A 385 10.51 6.81 -11.63
N ILE A 386 11.10 5.96 -12.48
CA ILE A 386 12.18 5.02 -12.12
C ILE A 386 13.48 5.33 -12.83
#